data_AF-A0A4Z1CTX3-F1
#
_entry.id   AF-A0A4Z1CTX3-F1
#
_cell.length_a   1.000
_cell.length_b   1.000
_cell.length_c   1.000
_cell.angle_alpha   90.00
_cell.angle_beta   90.00
_cell.angle_gamma   90.00
#
_symmetry.space_group_name_H-M   'P 1'
#
loop_
_entity.id
_entity.type
_entity.pdbx_description
1 polymer ?
#
loop_
_entity_poly.entity_id
_entity_poly.type
_entity_poly.pdbx_seq_one_letter_code
_entity_poly.pdbx_strand_id
1 'polypeptide(L)'
;MTVKTRNHRSASRKAETMQPVTEIVTTTHPRTGLRTSYRVTVTAVERAEVISESGVAVGLAARLTIQDGPGRRPVTIMASRLIGEGDWYTDAMTERGGRVHHSRGFGNRRGNPRRLLPDLADMLTICAYDARLIEQGEPGQPLKLTKVRAKRKKATAQA
;
A
#
# COMPACT_ATOMS: atom_id res chain seq x y z
N MET A 1 13.64 31.84 -18.17
CA MET A 1 13.41 31.30 -16.81
C MET A 1 13.07 29.83 -16.94
N THR A 2 13.96 28.93 -16.50
CA THR A 2 13.85 27.49 -16.78
C THR A 2 13.58 26.76 -15.47
N VAL A 3 12.34 26.32 -15.27
CA VAL A 3 11.91 25.60 -14.06
C VAL A 3 12.48 24.18 -14.12
N LYS A 4 13.51 23.91 -13.31
CA LYS A 4 14.01 22.55 -13.07
C LYS A 4 13.05 21.84 -12.11
N THR A 5 12.17 21.01 -12.63
CA THR A 5 11.37 20.08 -11.83
C THR A 5 12.30 19.05 -11.19
N ARG A 6 12.48 19.16 -9.87
CA ARG A 6 13.29 18.24 -9.07
C ARG A 6 12.51 16.94 -8.92
N ASN A 7 12.90 15.91 -9.68
CA ASN A 7 12.39 14.56 -9.49
C ASN A 7 12.80 14.07 -8.09
N HIS A 8 11.87 14.07 -7.15
CA HIS A 8 12.05 13.45 -5.84
C HIS A 8 11.98 11.93 -6.01
N ARG A 9 13.14 11.30 -6.22
CA ARG A 9 13.31 9.86 -6.02
C ARG A 9 13.23 9.61 -4.51
N SER A 10 12.14 8.99 -4.07
CA SER A 10 12.05 8.39 -2.74
C SER A 10 13.25 7.46 -2.55
N ALA A 11 14.07 7.73 -1.54
CA ALA A 11 15.23 6.92 -1.25
C ALA A 11 14.78 5.51 -0.87
N SER A 12 14.97 4.55 -1.77
CA SER A 12 14.74 3.13 -1.50
C SER A 12 15.80 2.66 -0.50
N ARG A 13 15.45 2.63 0.78
CA ARG A 13 16.09 1.66 1.67
C ARG A 13 15.83 0.29 1.06
N LYS A 14 16.86 -0.55 0.92
CA LYS A 14 16.72 -1.98 0.60
C LYS A 14 15.80 -2.58 1.67
N ALA A 15 14.50 -2.56 1.41
CA ALA A 15 13.54 -3.35 2.14
C ALA A 15 13.92 -4.80 1.89
N GLU A 16 14.00 -5.57 2.96
CA GLU A 16 14.00 -7.03 2.88
C GLU A 16 12.77 -7.38 2.05
N THR A 17 13.00 -7.81 0.79
CA THR A 17 11.93 -7.89 -0.19
C THR A 17 10.98 -8.98 0.26
N MET A 18 9.83 -8.56 0.79
CA MET A 18 8.73 -9.45 1.17
C MET A 18 8.51 -10.47 0.04
N GLN A 19 8.47 -11.76 0.38
CA GLN A 19 8.13 -12.78 -0.60
C GLN A 19 6.68 -12.54 -1.05
N PRO A 20 6.38 -12.61 -2.36
CA PRO A 20 5.02 -12.41 -2.82
C PRO A 20 4.06 -13.42 -2.19
N VAL A 21 2.96 -12.93 -1.61
CA VAL A 21 1.89 -13.77 -1.03
C VAL A 21 0.77 -13.88 -2.07
N THR A 22 0.36 -15.10 -2.41
CA THR A 22 -0.73 -15.33 -3.37
C THR A 22 -1.85 -16.13 -2.72
N GLU A 23 -3.06 -15.59 -2.75
CA GLU A 23 -4.25 -16.20 -2.15
C GLU A 23 -5.43 -16.13 -3.12
N ILE A 24 -6.40 -17.03 -2.94
CA ILE A 24 -7.70 -16.93 -3.60
C ILE A 24 -8.64 -16.22 -2.63
N VAL A 25 -9.09 -15.03 -3.04
CA VAL A 25 -10.02 -14.22 -2.26
C VAL A 25 -11.40 -14.29 -2.91
N THR A 26 -12.40 -14.73 -2.15
CA THR A 26 -13.78 -14.79 -2.62
C THR A 26 -14.60 -13.70 -1.95
N THR A 27 -15.20 -12.83 -2.75
CA THR A 27 -16.01 -11.71 -2.26
C THR A 27 -17.43 -11.80 -2.82
N THR A 28 -18.37 -11.15 -2.14
CA THR A 28 -19.78 -11.13 -2.52
C THR A 28 -20.21 -9.69 -2.82
N HIS A 29 -20.73 -9.44 -4.01
CA HIS A 29 -21.19 -8.11 -4.40
C HIS A 29 -22.41 -7.71 -3.54
N PRO A 30 -22.37 -6.57 -2.83
CA PRO A 30 -23.33 -6.26 -1.78
C PRO A 30 -24.76 -6.04 -2.29
N ARG A 31 -24.93 -5.64 -3.56
CA ARG A 31 -26.26 -5.39 -4.15
C ARG A 31 -26.86 -6.60 -4.85
N THR A 32 -26.03 -7.42 -5.49
CA THR A 32 -26.49 -8.50 -6.37
C THR A 32 -26.34 -9.87 -5.74
N GLY A 33 -25.60 -9.99 -4.62
CA GLY A 33 -25.24 -11.28 -4.02
C GLY A 33 -24.30 -12.11 -4.88
N LEU A 34 -23.81 -11.58 -6.02
CA LEU A 34 -22.92 -12.30 -6.91
C LEU A 34 -21.60 -12.57 -6.20
N ARG A 35 -21.24 -13.86 -6.09
CA ARG A 35 -20.00 -14.30 -5.49
C ARG A 35 -18.94 -14.49 -6.57
N THR A 36 -17.80 -13.83 -6.41
CA THR A 36 -16.68 -13.90 -7.37
C THR A 36 -15.39 -14.19 -6.63
N SER A 37 -14.56 -15.06 -7.21
CA SER A 37 -13.26 -15.45 -6.66
C SER A 37 -12.15 -14.86 -7.52
N TYR A 38 -11.20 -14.21 -6.87
CA TYR A 38 -10.05 -13.60 -7.51
C TYR A 38 -8.77 -14.25 -7.00
N ARG A 39 -7.80 -14.46 -7.89
CA ARG A 39 -6.43 -14.70 -7.47
C ARG A 39 -5.78 -13.36 -7.17
N VAL A 40 -5.35 -13.19 -5.93
CA VAL A 40 -4.71 -11.96 -5.43
C VAL A 40 -3.26 -12.28 -5.11
N THR A 41 -2.34 -11.49 -5.66
CA THR A 41 -0.91 -11.58 -5.32
C THR A 41 -0.45 -10.26 -4.74
N VAL A 42 -0.06 -10.25 -3.48
CA VAL A 42 0.55 -9.11 -2.80
C VAL A 42 2.06 -9.21 -3.00
N THR A 43 2.64 -8.21 -3.66
CA THR A 43 4.07 -8.20 -4.03
C THR A 43 4.91 -7.30 -3.13
N ALA A 44 4.27 -6.35 -2.44
CA ALA A 44 4.94 -5.48 -1.49
C ALA A 44 3.92 -4.91 -0.52
N VAL A 45 4.32 -4.85 0.75
CA VAL A 45 3.74 -3.98 1.78
C VAL A 45 4.92 -3.34 2.50
N GLU A 46 4.97 -2.01 2.52
CA GLU A 46 6.12 -1.29 3.05
C GLU A 46 5.69 -0.01 3.76
N ARG A 47 6.54 0.45 4.69
CA ARG A 47 6.38 1.77 5.27
C ARG A 47 6.73 2.82 4.22
N ALA A 48 5.84 3.79 4.03
CA ALA A 48 6.04 4.90 3.11
C ALA A 48 5.85 6.23 3.82
N GLU A 49 6.63 7.20 3.37
CA GLU A 49 6.56 8.60 3.80
C GLU A 49 6.68 9.48 2.57
N VAL A 50 5.73 10.40 2.40
CA VAL A 50 5.72 11.37 1.31
C VAL A 50 5.57 12.76 1.89
N ILE A 51 6.49 13.64 1.52
CA ILE A 51 6.43 15.06 1.83
C ILE A 51 5.83 15.75 0.62
N SER A 52 4.70 16.43 0.80
CA SER A 52 4.02 17.21 -0.23
C SER A 52 3.70 18.62 0.28
N GLU A 53 3.16 19.46 -0.59
CA GLU A 53 2.68 20.80 -0.21
C GLU A 53 1.61 20.77 0.89
N SER A 54 0.90 19.64 1.05
CA SER A 54 -0.10 19.46 2.10
C SER A 54 0.46 18.97 3.43
N GLY A 55 1.79 18.79 3.54
CA GLY A 55 2.47 18.25 4.72
C GLY A 55 3.04 16.86 4.50
N VAL A 56 3.37 16.19 5.60
CA VAL A 56 3.97 14.84 5.59
C VAL A 56 2.88 13.79 5.76
N ALA A 57 2.76 12.89 4.78
CA ALA A 57 1.93 11.70 4.88
C ALA A 57 2.80 10.49 5.23
N VAL A 58 2.48 9.81 6.32
CA VAL A 58 3.20 8.62 6.80
C VAL A 58 2.21 7.47 6.94
N GLY A 59 2.58 6.28 6.48
CA GLY A 59 1.74 5.09 6.57
C GLY A 59 2.35 3.86 5.94
N LEU A 60 1.48 2.99 5.45
CA LEU A 60 1.83 1.84 4.64
C LEU A 60 1.45 2.09 3.18
N ALA A 61 2.34 1.71 2.27
CA ALA A 61 2.06 1.54 0.86
C ALA A 61 2.08 0.05 0.52
N ALA A 62 1.20 -0.37 -0.37
CA ALA A 62 1.11 -1.75 -0.82
C ALA A 62 0.93 -1.83 -2.33
N ARG A 63 1.44 -2.92 -2.90
CA ARG A 63 1.24 -3.30 -4.29
C ARG A 63 0.70 -4.71 -4.37
N LEU A 64 -0.49 -4.83 -4.95
CA LEU A 64 -1.09 -6.13 -5.25
C LEU A 64 -1.55 -6.22 -6.71
N THR A 65 -1.71 -7.44 -7.19
CA THR A 65 -2.33 -7.75 -8.48
C THR A 65 -3.55 -8.64 -8.25
N ILE A 66 -4.65 -8.34 -8.94
CA ILE A 66 -5.89 -9.11 -8.91
C ILE A 66 -6.13 -9.71 -10.29
N GLN A 67 -6.45 -10.99 -10.34
CA GLN A 67 -6.81 -11.71 -11.55
C GLN A 67 -8.13 -12.45 -11.38
N ASP A 68 -9.11 -12.07 -12.20
CA ASP A 68 -10.47 -12.64 -12.26
C ASP A 68 -10.54 -13.85 -13.22
N GLY A 69 -9.76 -14.88 -12.92
CA GLY A 69 -9.76 -16.15 -13.66
C GLY A 69 -8.66 -16.31 -14.73
N PRO A 70 -8.52 -17.54 -15.26
CA PRO A 70 -7.49 -17.88 -16.23
C PRO A 70 -7.68 -17.12 -17.55
N GLY A 71 -6.60 -16.53 -18.08
CA GLY A 71 -6.61 -15.77 -19.34
C GLY A 71 -7.09 -14.32 -19.24
N ARG A 72 -7.67 -13.88 -18.11
CA ARG A 72 -7.95 -12.46 -17.87
C ARG A 72 -6.66 -11.70 -17.52
N ARG A 73 -6.54 -10.48 -18.03
CA ARG A 73 -5.40 -9.62 -17.73
C ARG A 73 -5.46 -9.19 -16.25
N PRO A 74 -4.37 -9.35 -15.49
CA PRO A 74 -4.35 -8.92 -14.10
C PRO A 74 -4.35 -7.39 -14.02
N VAL A 75 -5.04 -6.89 -13.01
CA VAL A 75 -5.06 -5.48 -12.64
C VAL A 75 -4.13 -5.28 -11.46
N THR A 76 -3.19 -4.35 -11.59
CA THR A 76 -2.28 -3.95 -10.52
C THR A 76 -2.90 -2.79 -9.75
N ILE A 77 -2.88 -2.87 -8.43
CA ILE A 77 -3.39 -1.84 -7.53
C ILE A 77 -2.24 -1.38 -6.63
N MET A 78 -2.00 -0.06 -6.59
CA MET A 78 -1.27 0.59 -5.52
C MET A 78 -2.28 1.05 -4.47
N ALA A 79 -2.03 0.69 -3.22
CA ALA A 79 -2.89 1.08 -2.11
C ALA A 79 -2.08 1.70 -0.98
N SER A 80 -2.73 2.51 -0.15
CA SER A 80 -2.14 3.04 1.08
C SER A 80 -3.13 3.08 2.22
N ARG A 81 -2.57 3.03 3.44
CA ARG A 81 -3.26 3.34 4.68
C ARG A 81 -2.34 4.22 5.52
N LEU A 82 -2.79 5.41 5.87
CA LEU A 82 -2.01 6.38 6.66
C LEU A 82 -2.17 6.13 8.15
N ILE A 83 -1.20 6.61 8.94
CA ILE A 83 -1.31 6.58 10.41
C ILE A 83 -2.62 7.23 10.84
N GLY A 84 -3.35 6.56 11.74
CA GLY A 84 -4.65 7.01 12.20
C GLY A 84 -5.83 6.59 11.33
N GLU A 85 -5.62 6.12 10.09
CA GLU A 85 -6.71 5.65 9.22
C GLU A 85 -7.17 4.23 9.60
N GLY A 86 -8.48 4.01 9.53
CA GLY A 86 -9.13 2.70 9.74
C GLY A 86 -9.19 1.80 8.51
N ASP A 87 -9.04 2.38 7.32
CA ASP A 87 -9.28 1.71 6.04
C ASP A 87 -8.08 1.82 5.11
N TRP A 88 -7.91 0.82 4.24
CA TRP A 88 -7.01 0.92 3.09
C TRP A 88 -7.70 1.60 1.92
N TYR A 89 -6.94 2.42 1.20
CA TYR A 89 -7.41 3.15 0.04
C TYR A 89 -6.61 2.81 -1.21
N THR A 90 -7.29 2.76 -2.35
CA THR A 90 -6.67 2.65 -3.67
C THR A 90 -6.11 4.01 -4.07
N ASP A 91 -4.81 4.05 -4.29
CA ASP A 91 -4.11 5.22 -4.81
C ASP A 91 -4.03 5.13 -6.35
N ALA A 92 -3.68 3.97 -6.90
CA ALA A 92 -3.63 3.78 -8.34
C ALA A 92 -4.10 2.39 -8.76
N MET A 93 -4.63 2.30 -9.98
CA MET A 93 -5.08 1.06 -10.60
C MET A 93 -4.68 1.05 -12.08
N THR A 94 -3.96 0.02 -12.50
CA THR A 94 -3.44 -0.12 -13.85
C THR A 94 -3.58 -1.54 -14.37
N GLU A 95 -3.95 -1.71 -15.63
CA GLU A 95 -3.88 -3.01 -16.31
C GLU A 95 -2.43 -3.31 -16.73
N ARG A 96 -2.02 -4.58 -16.64
CA ARG A 96 -0.67 -4.99 -17.06
C ARG A 96 -0.45 -4.69 -18.55
N GLY A 97 0.53 -3.81 -18.84
CA GLY A 97 0.87 -3.37 -20.20
C GLY A 97 -0.21 -2.52 -20.88
N GLY A 98 -1.13 -1.94 -20.11
CA GLY A 98 -2.31 -1.25 -20.63
C GLY A 98 -2.57 0.11 -19.99
N ARG A 99 -3.86 0.38 -19.77
CA ARG A 99 -4.39 1.70 -19.38
C ARG A 99 -4.33 1.93 -17.87
N VAL A 100 -4.12 3.19 -17.49
CA VAL A 100 -4.33 3.65 -16.11
C VAL A 100 -5.83 3.91 -15.91
N HIS A 101 -6.45 3.18 -14.98
CA HIS A 101 -7.86 3.38 -14.61
C HIS A 101 -8.00 4.46 -13.54
N HIS A 102 -7.01 4.52 -12.65
CA HIS A 102 -6.99 5.45 -11.54
C HIS A 102 -5.54 5.78 -11.19
N SER A 103 -5.26 7.04 -10.89
CA SER A 103 -3.98 7.45 -10.32
C SER A 103 -4.16 8.68 -9.47
N ARG A 104 -3.92 8.49 -8.17
CA ARG A 104 -3.78 9.50 -7.14
C ARG A 104 -2.53 9.12 -6.36
N GLY A 105 -1.70 10.11 -6.02
CA GLY A 105 -0.49 9.85 -5.27
C GLY A 105 -0.78 9.22 -3.89
N PHE A 106 0.24 8.62 -3.30
CA PHE A 106 0.20 8.04 -1.97
C PHE A 106 -0.50 8.95 -0.95
N GLY A 107 -1.53 8.44 -0.27
CA GLY A 107 -2.19 9.18 0.79
C GLY A 107 -3.02 10.37 0.32
N ASN A 108 -3.22 10.57 -1.00
CA ASN A 108 -3.98 11.71 -1.49
C ASN A 108 -5.49 11.51 -1.22
N ARG A 109 -5.96 12.09 -0.12
CA ARG A 109 -7.37 12.05 0.30
C ARG A 109 -8.19 13.27 -0.13
N ARG A 110 -7.60 14.25 -0.83
CA ARG A 110 -8.28 15.51 -1.22
C ARG A 110 -9.36 15.32 -2.31
N GLY A 111 -9.49 14.12 -2.88
CA GLY A 111 -10.52 13.79 -3.88
C GLY A 111 -11.64 12.90 -3.31
N ASN A 112 -12.22 12.04 -4.17
CA ASN A 112 -13.15 10.97 -3.79
C ASN A 112 -12.37 9.65 -3.55
N PRO A 113 -11.82 9.41 -2.34
CA PRO A 113 -10.95 8.25 -2.08
C PRO A 113 -11.73 6.94 -2.25
N ARG A 114 -11.08 5.93 -2.85
CA ARG A 114 -11.69 4.61 -3.06
C ARG A 114 -11.18 3.64 -2.03
N ARG A 115 -12.06 3.16 -1.16
CA ARG A 115 -11.71 2.11 -0.19
C ARG A 115 -11.46 0.79 -0.93
N LEU A 116 -10.49 0.02 -0.45
CA LEU A 116 -10.37 -1.37 -0.87
C LEU A 116 -11.53 -2.22 -0.34
N LEU A 117 -11.77 -3.34 -1.00
CA LEU A 117 -12.68 -4.35 -0.47
C LEU A 117 -12.13 -4.89 0.86
N PRO A 118 -12.99 -5.18 1.85
CA PRO A 118 -12.57 -5.67 3.17
C PRO A 118 -11.61 -6.86 3.10
N ASP A 119 -11.93 -7.86 2.27
CA ASP A 119 -11.11 -9.07 2.13
C ASP A 119 -9.67 -8.77 1.66
N LEU A 120 -9.50 -7.77 0.79
CA LEU A 120 -8.18 -7.33 0.33
C LEU A 120 -7.46 -6.52 1.40
N ALA A 121 -8.20 -5.68 2.14
CA ALA A 121 -7.66 -4.89 3.24
C ALA A 121 -7.13 -5.79 4.37
N ASP A 122 -7.82 -6.89 4.66
CA ASP A 122 -7.40 -7.89 5.65
C ASP A 122 -6.11 -8.58 5.22
N MET A 123 -6.04 -9.05 3.98
CA MET A 123 -4.83 -9.66 3.43
C MET A 123 -3.61 -8.73 3.52
N LEU A 124 -3.77 -7.45 3.16
CA LEU A 124 -2.69 -6.46 3.29
C LEU A 124 -2.28 -6.20 4.74
N THR A 125 -3.26 -6.21 5.64
CA THR A 125 -3.02 -6.02 7.07
C THR A 125 -2.24 -7.20 7.67
N ILE A 126 -2.60 -8.43 7.31
CA ILE A 126 -1.84 -9.64 7.69
C ILE A 126 -0.40 -9.54 7.18
N CYS A 127 -0.21 -9.21 5.90
CA CYS A 127 1.13 -9.02 5.32
C CYS A 127 1.94 -7.93 6.08
N ALA A 128 1.29 -6.87 6.54
CA ALA A 128 1.94 -5.82 7.31
C ALA A 128 2.38 -6.29 8.72
N TYR A 129 1.57 -7.14 9.37
CA TYR A 129 1.94 -7.77 10.65
C TYR A 129 3.12 -8.75 10.46
N ASP A 130 3.08 -9.59 9.43
CA ASP A 130 4.15 -10.54 9.13
C ASP A 130 5.47 -9.84 8.83
N ALA A 131 5.41 -8.70 8.11
CA ALA A 131 6.55 -7.84 7.86
C ALA A 131 6.96 -6.97 9.07
N ARG A 132 6.28 -7.10 10.23
CA ARG A 132 6.52 -6.35 11.47
C ARG A 132 6.48 -4.83 11.30
N LEU A 133 5.66 -4.34 10.37
CA LEU A 133 5.55 -2.93 10.04
C LEU A 133 4.57 -2.19 10.97
N ILE A 134 3.66 -2.92 11.59
CA ILE A 134 2.58 -2.37 12.42
C ILE A 134 2.51 -3.01 13.81
N GLU A 135 2.10 -2.20 14.77
CA GLU A 135 1.74 -2.61 16.13
C GLU A 135 0.22 -2.83 16.23
N GLN A 136 -0.56 -2.04 15.49
CA GLN A 136 -2.02 -2.10 15.46
C GLN A 136 -2.51 -1.74 14.05
N GLY A 137 -3.50 -2.46 13.55
CA GLY A 137 -4.02 -2.24 12.20
C GLY A 137 -5.27 -3.02 11.89
N GLU A 138 -5.99 -3.54 12.88
CA GLU A 138 -7.24 -4.26 12.67
C GLU A 138 -8.22 -3.40 11.83
N PRO A 139 -9.12 -4.03 11.06
CA PRO A 139 -10.09 -3.31 10.25
C PRO A 139 -10.90 -2.31 11.08
N GLY A 140 -10.98 -1.06 10.61
CA GLY A 140 -11.68 0.02 11.31
C GLY A 140 -10.92 0.64 12.49
N GLN A 141 -9.81 0.05 12.94
CA GLN A 141 -8.97 0.63 13.99
C GLN A 141 -7.92 1.59 13.43
N PRO A 142 -7.51 2.64 14.16
CA PRO A 142 -6.44 3.53 13.72
C PRO A 142 -5.13 2.77 13.47
N LEU A 143 -4.52 2.94 12.30
CA LEU A 143 -3.22 2.36 11.98
C LEU A 143 -2.12 2.90 12.91
N LYS A 144 -1.34 1.99 13.53
CA LYS A 144 -0.13 2.30 14.30
C LYS A 144 1.07 1.52 13.75
N LEU A 145 2.08 2.27 13.30
CA LEU A 145 3.32 1.68 12.78
C LEU A 145 4.26 1.28 13.91
N THR A 146 5.02 0.21 13.70
CA THR A 146 6.13 -0.17 14.57
C THR A 146 7.16 0.94 14.65
N LYS A 147 7.63 1.23 15.87
CA LYS A 147 8.73 2.18 16.08
C LYS A 147 10.02 1.67 15.42
N VAL A 148 10.55 2.44 14.47
CA VAL A 148 11.87 2.15 13.90
C VAL A 148 12.91 2.49 14.98
N ARG A 149 13.60 1.47 15.51
CA ARG A 149 14.77 1.72 16.37
C ARG A 149 15.80 2.51 15.57
N ALA A 150 16.04 3.75 15.96
CA ALA A 150 17.17 4.50 15.42
C ALA A 150 18.46 3.74 15.74
N LYS A 151 19.23 3.33 14.72
CA LYS A 151 20.61 2.92 14.95
C LYS A 151 21.34 4.13 15.56
N ARG A 152 21.64 4.07 16.86
CA ARG A 152 22.61 4.98 17.48
C ARG A 152 23.89 4.85 16.65
N LYS A 153 24.27 5.89 15.90
CA LYS A 153 25.65 6.03 15.44
C LYS A 153 26.49 6.06 16.71
N LYS A 154 27.31 5.04 16.95
CA LYS A 154 28.43 5.17 17.90
C LYS A 154 29.25 6.36 17.38
N ALA A 155 29.27 7.44 18.14
CA ALA A 155 30.26 8.48 17.94
C ALA A 155 31.61 7.80 18.18
N THR A 156 32.41 7.64 17.12
CA THR A 156 33.83 7.35 17.23
C THR A 156 34.47 8.57 17.87
N ALA A 157 34.57 8.55 19.19
CA ALA A 157 35.55 9.33 19.91
C ALA A 157 36.85 8.53 19.93
N GLN A 158 37.87 9.03 19.25
CA GLN A 158 39.29 8.71 19.41
C GLN A 158 40.01 9.95 18.86
N ALA A 159 40.43 10.87 19.73
CA ALA A 159 41.61 10.83 20.61
C ALA A 159 42.87 11.16 19.81
#